data_AF-A0AAI9WXF0-F1
#
_entry.id   AF-A0AAI9WXF0-F1
#
_cell.length_a   1.000
_cell.length_b   1.000
_cell.length_c   1.000
_cell.angle_alpha   90.00
_cell.angle_beta   90.00
_cell.angle_gamma   90.00
#
_symmetry.space_group_name_H-M   'P 1'
#
loop_
_entity.id
_entity.type
_entity.pdbx_description
1 polymer ?
#
loop_
_entity_poly.entity_id
_entity_poly.type
_entity_poly.pdbx_seq_one_letter_code
_entity_poly.pdbx_strand_id
1 'polypeptide(L)'
;MQNWQSFWSVVTRTNDANKVTGIFVILCSIFVVIATLFTSLHVRYVYLGVTTNELDKWSEIEHLVDIGVLYKVSPPIEEETFVEKGFLTGEPVYISLKDERILNVDEVSLVPVESVVSDINNIYDKGFWENLRERLQI
;
A
#
# COMPACT_ATOMS: atom_id res chain seq x y z
N MET A 1 -29.55 40.47 2.18
CA MET A 1 -29.99 39.20 2.81
C MET A 1 -31.15 38.51 2.08
N GLN A 2 -31.64 39.04 0.95
CA GLN A 2 -32.82 38.50 0.24
C GLN A 2 -32.52 37.30 -0.69
N ASN A 3 -31.26 37.11 -1.08
CA ASN A 3 -30.87 36.08 -2.06
C ASN A 3 -30.80 34.67 -1.46
N TRP A 4 -30.51 34.55 -0.15
CA TRP A 4 -30.40 33.25 0.52
C TRP A 4 -31.75 32.54 0.66
N GLN A 5 -32.80 33.31 0.98
CA GLN A 5 -34.17 32.78 1.08
C GLN A 5 -34.73 32.39 -0.30
N SER A 6 -34.40 33.15 -1.34
CA SER A 6 -34.79 32.82 -2.73
C SER A 6 -34.08 31.57 -3.26
N PHE A 7 -32.83 31.34 -2.89
CA PHE A 7 -32.11 30.11 -3.26
C PHE A 7 -32.73 28.90 -2.56
N TRP A 8 -33.00 29.00 -1.26
CA TRP A 8 -33.68 27.96 -0.49
C TRP A 8 -35.11 27.67 -0.97
N SER A 9 -35.87 28.66 -1.44
CA SER A 9 -37.21 28.44 -1.99
C SER A 9 -37.18 27.75 -3.36
N VAL A 10 -36.13 27.94 -4.15
CA VAL A 10 -35.94 27.24 -5.44
C VAL A 10 -35.53 25.78 -5.21
N VAL A 11 -34.67 25.54 -4.21
CA VAL A 11 -34.26 24.18 -3.80
C VAL A 11 -35.43 23.39 -3.19
N THR A 12 -36.34 24.04 -2.47
CA THR A 12 -37.48 23.38 -1.80
C THR A 12 -38.75 23.29 -2.66
N ARG A 13 -38.75 23.84 -3.88
CA ARG A 13 -39.88 23.71 -4.80
C ARG A 13 -39.80 22.36 -5.51
N THR A 14 -40.40 21.37 -4.87
CA THR A 14 -40.27 19.96 -5.25
C THR A 14 -41.18 19.58 -6.42
N ASN A 15 -40.70 19.74 -7.65
CA ASN A 15 -41.24 19.01 -8.81
C ASN A 15 -40.68 17.57 -8.80
N ASP A 16 -41.37 16.60 -9.39
CA ASP A 16 -40.88 15.21 -9.46
C ASP A 16 -39.53 15.10 -10.16
N ALA A 17 -39.28 15.97 -11.15
CA ALA A 17 -37.96 16.12 -11.78
C ALA A 17 -36.86 16.50 -10.78
N ASN A 18 -37.12 17.43 -9.84
CA ASN A 18 -36.14 17.84 -8.83
C ASN A 18 -35.85 16.72 -7.82
N LYS A 19 -36.86 15.89 -7.48
CA LYS A 19 -36.65 14.70 -6.63
C LYS A 19 -35.73 13.69 -7.30
N VAL A 20 -35.98 13.39 -8.58
CA VAL A 20 -35.18 12.44 -9.36
C VAL A 20 -33.75 12.95 -9.50
N THR A 21 -33.54 14.23 -9.86
CA THR A 21 -32.20 14.82 -9.94
C THR A 21 -31.50 14.81 -8.59
N GLY A 22 -32.19 15.09 -7.48
CA GLY A 22 -31.61 15.02 -6.14
C GLY A 22 -31.10 13.61 -5.79
N ILE A 23 -31.87 12.57 -6.11
CA ILE A 23 -31.45 11.16 -5.93
C ILE A 23 -30.19 10.86 -6.76
N PHE A 24 -30.15 11.29 -8.02
CA PHE A 24 -28.97 11.11 -8.87
C PHE A 24 -27.75 11.85 -8.34
N VAL A 25 -27.89 13.08 -7.87
CA VAL A 25 -26.76 13.85 -7.32
C VAL A 25 -26.18 13.15 -6.10
N ILE A 26 -27.02 12.67 -5.19
CA ILE A 26 -26.56 11.92 -4.01
C ILE A 26 -25.84 10.63 -4.43
N LEU A 27 -26.46 9.86 -5.34
CA LEU A 27 -25.90 8.61 -5.83
C LEU A 27 -24.53 8.86 -6.51
N CYS A 28 -24.48 9.77 -7.46
CA CYS A 28 -23.25 10.12 -8.18
C CYS A 28 -22.17 10.64 -7.24
N SER A 29 -22.51 11.46 -6.23
CA SER A 29 -21.52 11.98 -5.28
C SER A 29 -20.84 10.86 -4.50
N ILE A 30 -21.61 9.86 -4.04
CA ILE A 30 -21.05 8.69 -3.35
C ILE A 30 -20.15 7.90 -4.30
N PHE A 31 -20.59 7.65 -5.53
CA PHE A 31 -19.80 6.94 -6.53
C PHE A 31 -18.50 7.67 -6.89
N VAL A 32 -18.51 9.00 -6.98
CA VAL A 32 -17.31 9.80 -7.26
C VAL A 32 -16.27 9.61 -6.17
N VAL A 33 -16.67 9.62 -4.89
CA VAL A 33 -15.74 9.39 -3.77
C VAL A 33 -15.12 7.99 -3.87
N ILE A 34 -15.94 6.96 -4.06
CA ILE A 34 -15.47 5.57 -4.15
C ILE A 34 -14.54 5.39 -5.37
N ALA A 35 -14.94 5.89 -6.53
CA ALA A 35 -14.14 5.80 -7.76
C ALA A 35 -12.81 6.53 -7.60
N THR A 36 -12.79 7.72 -6.98
CA THR A 36 -11.55 8.48 -6.74
C THR A 36 -10.59 7.72 -5.84
N LEU A 37 -11.08 7.13 -4.75
CA LEU A 37 -10.26 6.32 -3.85
C LEU A 37 -9.69 5.09 -4.59
N PHE A 38 -10.53 4.39 -5.34
CA PHE A 38 -10.12 3.20 -6.08
C PHE A 38 -9.11 3.52 -7.18
N THR A 39 -9.32 4.58 -7.96
CA THR A 39 -8.38 5.04 -8.98
C THR A 39 -7.06 5.47 -8.35
N SER A 40 -7.08 6.20 -7.23
CA SER A 40 -5.85 6.61 -6.53
C SER A 40 -5.03 5.40 -6.06
N LEU A 41 -5.70 4.36 -5.55
CA LEU A 41 -5.06 3.11 -5.16
C LEU A 41 -4.37 2.43 -6.37
N HIS A 42 -5.03 2.39 -7.52
CA HIS A 42 -4.45 1.81 -8.74
C HIS A 42 -3.29 2.63 -9.29
N VAL A 43 -3.36 3.97 -9.21
CA VAL A 43 -2.24 4.85 -9.57
C VAL A 43 -1.04 4.58 -8.65
N ARG A 44 -1.26 4.40 -7.33
CA ARG A 44 -0.21 3.98 -6.40
C ARG A 44 0.40 2.63 -6.79
N TYR A 45 -0.41 1.67 -7.21
CA TYR A 45 0.10 0.35 -7.65
C TYR A 45 0.95 0.41 -8.91
N VAL A 46 0.59 1.28 -9.86
CA VAL A 46 1.41 1.54 -11.04
C VAL A 46 2.72 2.24 -10.65
N TYR A 47 2.65 3.21 -9.75
CA TYR A 47 3.82 3.91 -9.24
C TYR A 47 4.82 2.98 -8.56
N LEU A 48 4.33 2.03 -7.75
CA LEU A 48 5.17 1.05 -7.08
C LEU A 48 5.55 -0.15 -7.97
N GLY A 49 4.90 -0.34 -9.11
CA GLY A 49 5.12 -1.52 -9.96
C GLY A 49 4.64 -2.84 -9.35
N VAL A 50 3.70 -2.82 -8.39
CA VAL A 50 3.28 -4.01 -7.63
C VAL A 50 1.83 -4.40 -7.90
N THR A 51 1.56 -5.65 -8.26
CA THR A 51 0.21 -6.20 -8.34
C THR A 51 -0.46 -6.27 -6.97
N THR A 52 -1.78 -6.47 -6.89
CA THR A 52 -2.48 -6.59 -5.60
C THR A 52 -1.92 -7.73 -4.73
N ASN A 53 -1.51 -8.84 -5.36
CA ASN A 53 -0.89 -9.96 -4.65
C ASN A 53 0.52 -9.64 -4.15
N GLU A 54 1.29 -8.87 -4.93
CA GLU A 54 2.62 -8.43 -4.50
C GLU A 54 2.51 -7.36 -3.41
N LEU A 55 1.53 -6.46 -3.48
CA LEU A 55 1.28 -5.47 -2.44
C LEU A 55 1.00 -6.13 -1.08
N ASP A 56 0.25 -7.23 -1.06
CA ASP A 56 -0.02 -7.96 0.18
C ASP A 56 1.28 -8.46 0.83
N LYS A 57 2.20 -9.00 0.02
CA LYS A 57 3.56 -9.37 0.47
C LYS A 57 4.36 -8.16 0.92
N TRP A 58 4.24 -7.03 0.22
CA TRP A 58 4.90 -5.78 0.63
C TRP A 58 4.34 -5.24 1.95
N SER A 59 3.05 -5.43 2.21
CA SER A 59 2.41 -5.05 3.48
C SER A 59 2.97 -5.85 4.65
N GLU A 60 3.32 -7.13 4.44
CA GLU A 60 3.99 -7.95 5.44
C GLU A 60 5.40 -7.41 5.74
N ILE A 61 6.18 -7.10 4.71
CA ILE A 61 7.51 -6.49 4.89
C ILE A 61 7.42 -5.13 5.58
N GLU A 62 6.45 -4.28 5.20
CA GLU A 62 6.20 -2.98 5.84
C GLU A 62 5.82 -3.16 7.32
N HIS A 63 5.02 -4.18 7.64
CA HIS A 63 4.73 -4.53 9.02
C HIS A 63 5.98 -4.92 9.81
N LEU A 64 6.87 -5.74 9.24
CA LEU A 64 8.12 -6.16 9.88
C LEU A 64 9.09 -4.99 10.13
N VAL A 65 9.12 -4.02 9.22
CA VAL A 65 9.88 -2.77 9.38
C VAL A 65 9.27 -1.89 10.47
N ASP A 66 7.94 -1.72 10.48
CA ASP A 66 7.23 -0.90 11.47
C ASP A 66 7.43 -1.40 12.91
N ILE A 67 7.49 -2.72 13.10
CA ILE A 67 7.77 -3.32 14.42
C ILE A 67 9.28 -3.40 14.73
N GLY A 68 10.15 -3.03 13.79
CA GLY A 68 11.61 -2.97 13.98
C GLY A 68 12.30 -4.32 14.10
N VAL A 69 11.72 -5.37 13.50
CA VAL A 69 12.27 -6.74 13.56
C VAL A 69 12.98 -7.16 12.27
N LEU A 70 12.93 -6.35 11.21
CA LEU A 70 13.62 -6.64 9.96
C LEU A 70 15.07 -6.15 9.99
N TYR A 71 16.02 -7.04 9.70
CA TYR A 71 17.45 -6.73 9.65
C TYR A 71 18.05 -7.13 8.32
N LYS A 72 18.95 -6.29 7.82
CA LYS A 72 19.81 -6.56 6.67
C LYS A 72 21.10 -7.22 7.14
N VAL A 73 21.52 -8.24 6.41
CA VAL A 73 22.60 -9.15 6.76
C VAL A 73 23.78 -8.94 5.79
N SER A 74 24.98 -8.73 6.31
CA SER A 74 26.21 -8.60 5.50
C SER A 74 27.42 -9.25 6.18
N PRO A 75 28.07 -10.26 5.57
CA PRO A 75 27.78 -10.88 4.27
C PRO A 75 26.48 -11.72 4.23
N PRO A 76 25.89 -11.98 3.05
CA PRO A 76 24.67 -12.79 2.93
C PRO A 76 24.86 -14.22 3.45
N ILE A 77 23.90 -14.73 4.21
CA ILE A 77 23.87 -16.12 4.70
C ILE A 77 22.99 -16.92 3.75
N GLU A 78 23.52 -17.96 3.11
CA GLU A 78 22.73 -18.83 2.20
C GLU A 78 21.94 -18.06 1.11
N GLU A 79 22.54 -16.99 0.55
CA GLU A 79 21.90 -16.06 -0.42
C GLU A 79 20.79 -15.17 0.15
N GLU A 80 20.61 -15.14 1.47
CA GLU A 80 19.69 -14.25 2.16
C GLU A 80 20.36 -12.95 2.60
N THR A 81 19.73 -11.84 2.24
CA THR A 81 20.18 -10.48 2.57
C THR A 81 19.34 -9.84 3.67
N PHE A 82 18.20 -10.43 4.02
CA PHE A 82 17.26 -9.91 5.03
C PHE A 82 16.77 -11.05 5.92
N VAL A 83 16.66 -10.78 7.21
CA VAL A 83 16.19 -11.74 8.23
C VAL A 83 15.23 -11.06 9.18
N GLU A 84 14.29 -11.84 9.70
CA GLU A 84 13.38 -11.43 10.76
C GLU A 84 13.99 -11.79 12.13
N LYS A 85 13.90 -10.88 13.09
CA LYS A 85 14.26 -11.14 14.47
C LYS A 85 13.05 -11.67 15.26
N GLY A 86 13.11 -12.93 15.65
CA GLY A 86 12.16 -13.58 16.53
C GLY A 86 12.72 -13.84 17.94
N PHE A 87 11.89 -14.42 18.80
CA PHE A 87 12.30 -14.91 20.11
C PHE A 87 11.86 -16.37 20.29
N LEU A 88 12.82 -17.25 20.56
CA LEU A 88 12.55 -18.65 20.89
C LEU A 88 13.07 -18.93 22.29
N THR A 89 12.18 -19.31 23.21
CA THR A 89 12.56 -19.67 24.59
C THR A 89 13.32 -18.56 25.34
N GLY A 90 13.10 -17.29 24.97
CA GLY A 90 13.76 -16.13 25.58
C GLY A 90 15.08 -15.71 24.94
N GLU A 91 15.59 -16.45 23.95
CA GLU A 91 16.76 -16.07 23.18
C GLU A 91 16.37 -15.45 21.84
N PRO A 92 17.06 -14.38 21.40
CA PRO A 92 16.82 -13.78 20.08
C PRO A 92 17.27 -14.75 19.00
N VAL A 93 16.37 -15.10 18.09
CA VAL A 93 16.66 -15.95 16.93
C VAL A 93 16.42 -15.15 15.66
N TYR A 94 17.15 -15.47 14.60
CA TYR A 94 16.98 -14.86 13.29
C TYR A 94 16.38 -15.87 12.33
N ILE A 95 15.29 -15.49 11.68
CA ILE A 95 14.45 -16.37 10.87
C ILE A 95 14.54 -15.91 9.42
N SER A 96 14.69 -16.87 8.50
CA SER A 96 14.60 -16.64 7.07
C SER A 96 13.18 -16.22 6.67
N LEU A 97 13.08 -15.21 5.82
CA LEU A 97 11.80 -14.78 5.22
C LEU A 97 11.30 -15.73 4.12
N LYS A 98 12.16 -16.61 3.58
CA LYS A 98 11.80 -17.50 2.47
C LYS A 98 11.23 -18.83 2.94
N ASP A 99 11.82 -19.38 3.99
CA ASP A 99 11.54 -20.75 4.44
C ASP A 99 11.40 -20.92 5.95
N GLU A 100 11.34 -19.81 6.69
CA GLU A 100 11.10 -19.76 8.14
C GLU A 100 12.13 -20.55 8.96
N ARG A 101 13.31 -20.83 8.40
CA ARG A 101 14.39 -21.53 9.11
C ARG A 101 15.15 -20.55 10.00
N ILE A 102 15.63 -21.08 11.12
CA ILE A 102 16.51 -20.32 12.02
C ILE A 102 17.91 -20.30 11.42
N LEU A 103 18.45 -19.11 11.19
CA LEU A 103 19.78 -18.88 10.66
C LEU A 103 20.76 -18.58 11.80
N ASN A 104 21.98 -19.08 11.67
CA ASN A 104 23.06 -18.73 12.58
C ASN A 104 23.77 -17.45 12.09
N VAL A 105 23.82 -16.43 12.95
CA VAL A 105 24.28 -15.07 12.62
C VAL A 105 25.54 -14.68 13.41
N ASP A 106 26.23 -15.65 14.01
CA ASP A 106 27.39 -15.42 14.90
C ASP A 106 28.53 -14.57 14.27
N GLU A 107 28.70 -14.59 12.95
CA GLU A 107 29.81 -13.89 12.24
C GLU A 107 29.35 -12.76 11.31
N VAL A 108 28.12 -12.26 11.47
CA VAL A 108 27.50 -11.40 10.46
C VAL A 108 27.06 -10.05 11.02
N SER A 109 27.26 -8.98 10.24
CA SER A 109 26.76 -7.66 10.62
C SER A 109 25.27 -7.54 10.32
N LEU A 110 24.52 -7.08 11.32
CA LEU A 110 23.07 -6.85 11.25
C LEU A 110 22.80 -5.36 11.30
N VAL A 111 22.14 -4.84 10.27
CA VAL A 111 21.70 -3.45 10.18
C VAL A 111 20.18 -3.43 10.17
N PRO A 112 19.51 -2.77 11.13
CA PRO A 112 18.05 -2.67 11.10
C PRO A 112 17.60 -1.95 9.83
N VAL A 113 16.50 -2.42 9.24
CA VAL A 113 15.84 -1.75 8.12
C VAL A 113 14.87 -0.73 8.69
N GLU A 114 15.01 0.55 8.33
CA GLU A 114 14.17 1.64 8.86
C GLU A 114 13.06 2.01 7.87
N SER A 115 13.28 1.82 6.56
CA SER A 115 12.27 2.14 5.56
C SER A 115 12.28 1.17 4.38
N VAL A 116 11.09 0.64 4.06
CA VAL A 116 10.86 -0.17 2.87
C VAL A 116 11.19 0.58 1.58
N VAL A 117 11.01 1.91 1.56
CA VAL A 117 11.16 2.71 0.33
C VAL A 117 12.62 3.04 0.03
N SER A 118 13.45 3.31 1.04
CA SER A 118 14.86 3.68 0.84
C SER A 118 15.82 2.50 0.96
N ASP A 119 15.52 1.54 1.84
CA ASP A 119 16.50 0.53 2.25
C ASP A 119 16.30 -0.80 1.52
N ILE A 120 15.10 -1.01 0.95
CA ILE A 120 14.74 -2.21 0.19
C ILE A 120 14.60 -1.82 -1.29
N ASN A 121 15.36 -2.51 -2.14
CA ASN A 121 15.25 -2.34 -3.57
C ASN A 121 14.03 -3.10 -4.10
N ASN A 122 13.05 -2.40 -4.66
CA ASN A 122 11.89 -3.02 -5.26
C ASN A 122 12.24 -3.62 -6.63
N ILE A 123 12.39 -4.94 -6.67
CA ILE A 123 12.72 -5.70 -7.89
C ILE A 123 11.57 -5.78 -8.91
N TYR A 124 10.35 -5.41 -8.51
CA TYR A 124 9.17 -5.42 -9.39
C TYR A 124 8.99 -4.10 -10.14
N ASP A 125 9.56 -3.00 -9.63
CA ASP A 125 9.43 -1.69 -10.24
C ASP A 125 10.34 -1.55 -11.47
N LYS A 126 9.71 -1.39 -12.65
CA LYS A 126 10.39 -1.12 -13.92
C LYS A 126 10.29 0.36 -14.34
N GLY A 127 9.75 1.20 -13.45
CA GLY A 127 9.42 2.59 -13.70
C GLY A 127 7.96 2.77 -14.11
N PHE A 128 7.40 3.92 -13.73
CA PHE A 128 5.97 4.22 -13.87
C PHE A 128 5.38 3.91 -15.25
N TRP A 129 6.05 4.30 -16.33
CA TRP A 129 5.54 4.12 -17.70
C TRP A 129 5.56 2.66 -18.17
N GLU A 130 6.60 1.90 -17.82
CA GLU A 130 6.66 0.47 -18.12
C GLU A 130 5.62 -0.29 -17.29
N ASN A 131 5.50 0.03 -16.00
CA ASN A 131 4.47 -0.56 -15.15
C ASN A 131 3.06 -0.25 -15.70
N LEU A 132 2.80 0.98 -16.15
CA LEU A 132 1.52 1.37 -16.74
C LEU A 132 1.25 0.58 -18.03
N ARG A 133 2.27 0.47 -18.88
CA ARG A 133 2.21 -0.28 -20.14
C ARG A 133 1.87 -1.75 -19.90
N GLU A 134 2.54 -2.40 -18.96
CA GLU A 134 2.27 -3.79 -18.57
C GLU A 134 0.82 -3.98 -18.10
N ARG A 135 0.28 -3.04 -17.31
CA ARG A 135 -1.11 -3.12 -16.84
C ARG A 135 -2.14 -2.91 -17.93
N LEU A 136 -1.85 -2.03 -18.87
CA LEU A 136 -2.74 -1.75 -20.00
C LEU A 136 -2.57 -2.76 -21.14
N GLN A 137 -1.58 -3.66 -21.06
CA GLN A 137 -1.25 -4.66 -22.09
C GLN A 137 -0.97 -4.04 -23.47
N ILE A 138 -0.30 -2.88 -23.50
CA ILE A 138 0.06 -2.12 -24.72
C ILE A 138 1.56 -2.24 -24.98
#